data_AF-A0AB40E5Z6-F1
#
_entry.id   AF-A0AB40E5Z6-F1
#
_cell.length_a   1.000
_cell.length_b   1.000
_cell.length_c   1.000
_cell.angle_alpha   90.00
_cell.angle_beta   90.00
_cell.angle_gamma   90.00
#
_symmetry.space_group_name_H-M   'P 1'
#
loop_
_entity.id
_entity.type
_entity.pdbx_description
1 polymer ?
#
loop_
_entity_poly.entity_id
_entity_poly.type
_entity_poly.pdbx_seq_one_letter_code
_entity_poly.pdbx_strand_id
1 'polypeptide(L)'
;MASWRIRTASSTFLNYLTRPSAFASRNFTTGFLLPPILTFYNSDMDIVFQSLYSLFPNCDVAEKGTQSLQNSMMNQLAHLDINTLIGSCMPLAAMRIGTIIHNIEVNPGQGGKLVRAAGTCAKILKEPSSSKCLIRLPSGSEKWVDSRCRASIGVVSNPSHGAKKLRKAGQSRWLGRRPTVRGVAMNPVDHPHGGGEGRSKSSGAWGRTSQTPWGKPCKSGYKTGPLKRRK
;
A
#
# COMPACT_ATOMS: atom_id res chain seq x y z
N MET A 1 42.82 37.68 -6.17
CA MET A 1 43.31 38.31 -4.94
C MET A 1 42.36 37.96 -3.79
N ALA A 2 42.93 37.53 -2.67
CA ALA A 2 42.34 37.36 -1.33
C ALA A 2 41.28 36.25 -1.10
N SER A 3 41.80 35.05 -0.82
CA SER A 3 41.27 34.02 0.09
C SER A 3 41.06 34.54 1.51
N TRP A 4 40.03 34.12 2.25
CA TRP A 4 40.08 33.94 3.73
C TRP A 4 39.10 32.86 4.25
N ARG A 5 39.68 31.67 4.52
CA ARG A 5 39.60 30.77 5.69
C ARG A 5 38.26 30.27 6.30
N ILE A 6 38.17 28.94 6.22
CA ILE A 6 37.79 27.88 7.19
C ILE A 6 37.80 28.28 8.68
N ARG A 7 36.78 27.82 9.43
CA ARG A 7 36.91 27.36 10.83
C ARG A 7 36.25 26.01 11.05
N THR A 8 37.08 25.06 11.45
CA THR A 8 36.78 23.81 12.15
C THR A 8 36.74 24.05 13.67
N ALA A 9 35.83 23.38 14.36
CA ALA A 9 35.94 22.89 15.75
C ALA A 9 34.60 22.21 16.11
N SER A 10 34.49 21.15 16.91
CA SER A 10 35.40 20.11 17.38
C SER A 10 34.48 19.08 18.05
N SER A 11 34.82 17.81 17.90
CA SER A 11 34.26 16.69 18.63
C SER A 11 34.53 16.79 20.13
N THR A 12 33.50 16.74 20.97
CA THR A 12 33.52 16.13 22.32
C THR A 12 32.10 16.13 22.89
N PHE A 13 31.42 14.99 22.88
CA PHE A 13 30.86 14.37 24.09
C PHE A 13 30.18 13.06 23.68
N LEU A 14 31.02 12.02 23.62
CA LEU A 14 30.62 10.63 23.73
C LEU A 14 30.08 10.38 25.14
N ASN A 15 29.28 9.31 25.26
CA ASN A 15 28.80 8.64 26.46
C ASN A 15 27.45 9.14 27.00
N TYR A 16 26.37 8.43 26.65
CA TYR A 16 25.50 7.74 27.62
C TYR A 16 24.64 6.72 26.84
N LEU A 17 25.23 5.54 26.61
CA LEU A 17 24.50 4.29 26.45
C LEU A 17 24.66 3.50 27.76
N THR A 18 23.71 2.57 27.99
CA THR A 18 23.61 1.63 29.13
C THR A 18 22.90 2.23 30.37
N ARG A 19 21.92 1.62 31.04
CA ARG A 19 21.50 0.20 31.16
C ARG A 19 20.14 0.11 31.94
N PRO A 20 19.62 -1.04 32.44
CA PRO A 20 18.27 -1.53 32.14
C PRO A 20 17.32 -1.71 33.37
N SER A 21 16.12 -2.21 33.09
CA SER A 21 15.20 -3.02 33.93
C SER A 21 15.44 -3.11 35.45
N ALA A 22 14.45 -2.66 36.23
CA ALA A 22 14.25 -3.15 37.60
C ALA A 22 12.76 -3.36 37.88
N PHE A 23 12.44 -4.64 38.00
CA PHE A 23 11.26 -5.24 38.60
C PHE A 23 11.17 -4.80 40.07
N ALA A 24 10.04 -4.28 40.52
CA ALA A 24 9.78 -4.08 41.94
C ALA A 24 8.31 -4.38 42.24
N SER A 25 8.07 -5.62 42.63
CA SER A 25 6.87 -6.09 43.30
C SER A 25 6.70 -5.37 44.65
N ARG A 26 5.53 -4.78 44.88
CA ARG A 26 5.02 -4.56 46.25
C ARG A 26 3.54 -4.87 46.27
N ASN A 27 3.24 -6.08 46.75
CA ASN A 27 1.93 -6.43 47.28
C ASN A 27 1.77 -5.69 48.61
N PHE A 28 0.70 -4.93 48.76
CA PHE A 28 0.13 -4.66 50.07
C PHE A 28 -1.38 -4.84 49.98
N THR A 29 -1.83 -5.83 50.73
CA THR A 29 -3.20 -6.26 50.95
C THR A 29 -3.96 -5.29 51.85
N THR A 30 -5.29 -5.46 51.80
CA THR A 30 -6.34 -5.02 52.75
C THR A 30 -6.95 -3.65 52.52
N GLY A 31 -8.28 -3.64 52.35
CA GLY A 31 -9.12 -2.46 52.46
C GLY A 31 -10.33 -2.50 51.54
N PHE A 32 -11.33 -3.32 51.88
CA PHE A 32 -12.69 -3.21 51.35
C PHE A 32 -13.21 -1.77 51.47
N LEU A 33 -13.87 -1.26 50.43
CA LEU A 33 -15.21 -0.63 50.45
C LEU A 33 -15.48 0.03 49.09
N LEU A 34 -16.45 -0.53 48.35
CA LEU A 34 -17.03 0.05 47.13
C LEU A 34 -17.94 1.23 47.47
N PRO A 35 -18.02 2.24 46.59
CA PRO A 35 -19.29 2.90 46.33
C PRO A 35 -19.72 2.83 44.84
N PRO A 36 -21.02 3.06 44.55
CA PRO A 36 -21.74 2.45 43.44
C PRO A 36 -21.63 3.20 42.11
N ILE A 37 -21.86 2.40 41.08
CA ILE A 37 -22.08 2.75 39.67
C ILE A 37 -23.27 3.71 39.54
N LEU A 38 -23.05 4.85 38.88
CA LEU A 38 -24.13 5.63 38.28
C LEU A 38 -23.93 5.65 36.76
N THR A 39 -24.86 4.97 36.10
CA THR A 39 -25.06 4.86 34.66
C THR A 39 -25.60 6.14 34.07
N PHE A 40 -24.97 6.64 33.00
CA PHE A 40 -25.64 7.38 31.93
C PHE A 40 -24.99 6.96 30.61
N TYR A 41 -25.61 6.02 29.91
CA TYR A 41 -25.43 5.89 28.47
C TYR A 41 -26.81 5.66 27.86
N ASN A 42 -27.16 6.58 26.98
CA ASN A 42 -28.44 6.67 26.31
C ASN A 42 -28.71 5.42 25.47
N SER A 43 -29.94 4.93 25.61
CA SER A 43 -30.65 4.10 24.66
C SER A 43 -30.67 4.78 23.30
N ASP A 44 -30.18 4.10 22.27
CA ASP A 44 -30.85 3.97 20.97
C ASP A 44 -30.01 3.06 20.06
N MET A 45 -30.70 2.12 19.41
CA MET A 45 -30.24 1.16 18.40
C MET A 45 -29.80 -0.22 18.90
N ASP A 46 -30.72 -1.08 19.37
CA ASP A 46 -30.54 -2.55 19.39
C ASP A 46 -31.87 -3.35 19.55
N ILE A 47 -32.95 -3.01 18.82
CA ILE A 47 -34.26 -3.75 18.93
C ILE A 47 -34.89 -4.11 17.57
N VAL A 48 -34.13 -4.43 16.52
CA VAL A 48 -34.79 -4.85 15.24
C VAL A 48 -34.23 -6.11 14.58
N PHE A 49 -33.29 -6.86 15.16
CA PHE A 49 -32.72 -8.02 14.45
C PHE A 49 -32.66 -9.36 15.20
N GLN A 50 -33.38 -9.51 16.33
CA GLN A 50 -33.46 -10.81 17.02
C GLN A 50 -34.88 -11.38 17.20
N SER A 51 -35.93 -10.75 16.66
CA SER A 51 -37.33 -11.16 16.94
C SER A 51 -38.03 -11.99 15.83
N LEU A 52 -37.36 -12.38 14.74
CA LEU A 52 -38.03 -13.05 13.60
C LEU A 52 -37.46 -14.44 13.22
N TYR A 53 -36.89 -15.17 14.18
CA TYR A 53 -36.37 -16.52 13.94
C TYR A 53 -36.89 -17.60 14.90
N SER A 54 -38.11 -17.48 15.43
CA SER A 54 -38.65 -18.48 16.37
C SER A 54 -40.13 -18.84 16.14
N LEU A 55 -40.59 -18.97 14.89
CA LEU A 55 -41.97 -19.38 14.60
C LEU A 55 -42.09 -20.23 13.32
N PHE A 56 -41.34 -21.34 13.22
CA PHE A 56 -41.75 -22.47 12.38
C PHE A 56 -41.32 -23.79 13.05
N PRO A 57 -42.26 -24.74 13.28
CA PRO A 57 -41.98 -25.99 13.97
C PRO A 57 -41.30 -26.99 13.05
N ASN A 58 -40.61 -27.96 13.67
CA ASN A 58 -39.79 -29.01 13.09
C ASN A 58 -40.41 -29.69 11.86
N CYS A 59 -39.67 -29.70 10.75
CA CYS A 59 -39.65 -30.81 9.82
C CYS A 59 -38.29 -31.49 9.93
N ASP A 60 -38.30 -32.67 10.56
CA ASP A 60 -37.16 -33.57 10.63
C ASP A 60 -36.86 -34.12 9.23
N VAL A 61 -35.79 -33.63 8.59
CA VAL A 61 -34.94 -34.45 7.72
C VAL A 61 -33.48 -34.14 8.05
N ALA A 62 -32.82 -35.16 8.55
CA ALA A 62 -31.40 -35.20 8.84
C ALA A 62 -30.56 -34.99 7.56
N GLU A 63 -29.88 -33.84 7.44
CA GLU A 63 -28.76 -33.65 6.51
C GLU A 63 -27.55 -32.95 7.16
N LYS A 64 -27.40 -33.06 8.50
CA LYS A 64 -26.25 -32.47 9.22
C LYS A 64 -25.01 -33.39 9.30
N GLY A 65 -25.04 -34.55 8.63
CA GLY A 65 -23.91 -35.50 8.59
C GLY A 65 -23.10 -35.50 7.30
N THR A 66 -23.69 -35.09 6.16
CA THR A 66 -23.06 -35.12 4.83
C THR A 66 -22.39 -33.80 4.47
N GLN A 67 -22.92 -32.67 4.95
CA GLN A 67 -22.34 -31.35 4.73
C GLN A 67 -20.99 -31.16 5.43
N SER A 68 -20.75 -31.82 6.58
CA SER A 68 -19.47 -31.76 7.29
C SER A 68 -18.35 -32.51 6.56
N LEU A 69 -18.66 -33.68 5.97
CA LEU A 69 -17.71 -34.46 5.16
C LEU A 69 -17.42 -33.78 3.82
N GLN A 70 -18.42 -33.22 3.13
CA GLN A 70 -18.19 -32.43 1.92
C GLN A 70 -17.39 -31.16 2.20
N ASN A 71 -17.69 -30.44 3.29
CA ASN A 71 -16.91 -29.26 3.70
C ASN A 71 -15.49 -29.65 4.14
N SER A 72 -15.33 -30.78 4.84
CA SER A 72 -14.01 -31.35 5.19
C SER A 72 -13.19 -31.72 3.96
N MET A 73 -13.81 -32.38 2.99
CA MET A 73 -13.17 -32.84 1.75
C MET A 73 -12.86 -31.67 0.81
N MET A 74 -13.72 -30.66 0.73
CA MET A 74 -13.45 -29.40 0.03
C MET A 74 -12.31 -28.62 0.67
N ASN A 75 -12.23 -28.56 2.01
CA ASN A 75 -11.13 -27.91 2.73
C ASN A 75 -9.81 -28.67 2.56
N GLN A 76 -9.83 -30.00 2.52
CA GLN A 76 -8.66 -30.82 2.21
C GLN A 76 -8.19 -30.64 0.76
N LEU A 77 -9.10 -30.65 -0.21
CA LEU A 77 -8.80 -30.37 -1.62
C LEU A 77 -8.25 -28.95 -1.82
N ALA A 78 -8.78 -27.97 -1.08
CA ALA A 78 -8.26 -26.61 -1.08
C ALA A 78 -6.81 -26.54 -0.56
N HIS A 79 -6.40 -27.39 0.39
CA HIS A 79 -5.01 -27.43 0.84
C HIS A 79 -4.06 -28.17 -0.13
N LEU A 80 -4.59 -29.05 -0.98
CA LEU A 80 -3.80 -29.84 -1.94
C LEU A 80 -3.39 -29.03 -3.18
N ASP A 81 -4.20 -28.07 -3.63
CA ASP A 81 -3.86 -27.21 -4.76
C ASP A 81 -2.98 -26.04 -4.31
N ILE A 82 -1.72 -26.01 -4.75
CA ILE A 82 -0.78 -24.95 -4.37
C ILE A 82 -1.27 -23.57 -4.86
N ASN A 83 -2.16 -23.52 -5.86
CA ASN A 83 -2.73 -22.28 -6.40
C ASN A 83 -3.70 -21.56 -5.44
N THR A 84 -4.23 -22.25 -4.44
CA THR A 84 -5.17 -21.67 -3.46
C THR A 84 -4.43 -21.08 -2.24
N LEU A 85 -3.21 -21.57 -1.99
CA LEU A 85 -2.41 -21.19 -0.83
C LEU A 85 -1.82 -19.78 -1.00
N ILE A 86 -2.37 -18.83 -0.25
CA ILE A 86 -1.94 -17.43 -0.25
C ILE A 86 -0.51 -17.33 0.30
N GLY A 87 0.35 -16.59 -0.38
CA GLY A 87 1.76 -16.41 -0.01
C GLY A 87 2.73 -17.40 -0.66
N SER A 88 2.22 -18.48 -1.28
CA SER A 88 3.05 -19.42 -2.05
C SER A 88 3.70 -18.73 -3.25
N CYS A 89 4.96 -19.10 -3.54
CA CYS A 89 5.75 -18.55 -4.65
C CYS A 89 6.11 -19.64 -5.66
N MET A 90 5.65 -19.47 -6.90
CA MET A 90 5.84 -20.45 -7.98
C MET A 90 6.06 -19.74 -9.34
N PRO A 91 6.59 -20.43 -10.36
CA PRO A 91 6.65 -19.86 -11.70
C PRO A 91 5.25 -19.61 -12.25
N LEU A 92 5.12 -18.59 -13.10
CA LEU A 92 3.85 -18.27 -13.77
C LEU A 92 3.31 -19.44 -14.61
N ALA A 93 4.21 -20.30 -15.11
CA ALA A 93 3.90 -21.57 -15.76
C ALA A 93 2.98 -22.50 -14.96
N ALA A 94 3.12 -22.52 -13.63
CA ALA A 94 2.35 -23.39 -12.75
C ALA A 94 1.06 -22.72 -12.22
N MET A 95 0.89 -21.41 -12.46
CA MET A 95 -0.22 -20.65 -11.92
C MET A 95 -1.47 -20.73 -12.81
N ARG A 96 -2.63 -20.93 -12.19
CA ARG A 96 -3.92 -20.91 -12.91
C ARG A 96 -4.28 -19.50 -13.40
N ILE A 97 -5.01 -19.41 -14.52
CA ILE A 97 -5.60 -18.14 -14.97
C ILE A 97 -6.48 -17.53 -13.89
N GLY A 98 -6.49 -16.22 -13.80
CA GLY A 98 -7.38 -15.47 -12.93
C GLY A 98 -6.89 -15.41 -11.49
N THR A 99 -5.82 -16.12 -11.15
CA THR A 99 -5.12 -15.98 -9.87
C THR A 99 -4.66 -14.55 -9.66
N ILE A 100 -4.81 -14.09 -8.42
CA ILE A 100 -4.35 -12.79 -7.97
C ILE A 100 -2.92 -12.97 -7.48
N ILE A 101 -2.01 -12.15 -7.98
CA ILE A 101 -0.57 -12.30 -7.77
C ILE A 101 0.09 -10.97 -7.42
N HIS A 102 1.22 -11.04 -6.73
CA HIS A 102 2.09 -9.91 -6.42
C HIS A 102 3.57 -10.32 -6.48
N ASN A 103 4.49 -9.35 -6.34
CA ASN A 103 5.94 -9.56 -6.35
C ASN A 103 6.45 -10.30 -7.61
N ILE A 104 6.08 -9.80 -8.79
CA ILE A 104 6.33 -10.47 -10.07
C ILE A 104 7.72 -10.11 -10.62
N GLU A 105 8.44 -11.12 -11.11
CA GLU A 105 9.71 -10.93 -11.82
C GLU A 105 9.52 -10.33 -13.22
N VAL A 106 10.47 -9.51 -13.67
CA VAL A 106 10.47 -9.01 -15.06
C VAL A 106 11.15 -9.99 -15.99
N ASN A 107 12.31 -10.50 -15.56
CA ASN A 107 13.09 -11.53 -16.21
C ASN A 107 13.29 -12.68 -15.21
N PRO A 108 13.38 -13.93 -15.68
CA PRO A 108 13.49 -15.10 -14.80
C PRO A 108 14.74 -14.99 -13.92
N GLY A 109 14.58 -15.24 -12.61
CA GLY A 109 15.68 -15.24 -11.65
C GLY A 109 16.21 -13.86 -11.26
N GLN A 110 15.61 -12.77 -11.76
CA GLN A 110 16.01 -11.40 -11.42
C GLN A 110 15.40 -10.90 -10.10
N GLY A 111 14.52 -11.70 -9.49
CA GLY A 111 13.72 -11.30 -8.33
C GLY A 111 12.54 -10.40 -8.69
N GLY A 112 11.57 -10.36 -7.79
CA GLY A 112 10.32 -9.63 -7.99
C GLY A 112 10.55 -8.12 -8.05
N LYS A 113 10.09 -7.49 -9.13
CA LYS A 113 10.23 -6.04 -9.37
C LYS A 113 8.89 -5.35 -9.56
N LEU A 114 7.89 -6.06 -10.06
CA LEU A 114 6.56 -5.52 -10.30
C LEU A 114 5.65 -5.82 -9.10
N VAL A 115 4.68 -4.93 -8.85
CA VAL A 115 3.59 -5.14 -7.88
C VAL A 115 4.10 -5.44 -6.47
N ARG A 116 4.77 -4.45 -5.86
CA ARG A 116 5.35 -4.54 -4.50
C ARG A 116 4.76 -3.54 -3.51
N ALA A 117 3.91 -2.61 -3.98
CA ALA A 117 3.33 -1.58 -3.13
C ALA A 117 2.24 -2.18 -2.24
N ALA A 118 2.07 -1.61 -1.04
CA ALA A 118 1.09 -2.05 -0.06
C ALA A 118 -0.32 -2.12 -0.67
N GLY A 119 -1.03 -3.23 -0.46
CA GLY A 119 -2.38 -3.46 -1.00
C GLY A 119 -2.47 -3.65 -2.51
N THR A 120 -1.36 -3.68 -3.27
CA THR A 120 -1.42 -3.87 -4.72
C THR A 120 -1.41 -5.33 -5.11
N CYS A 121 -2.07 -5.63 -6.23
CA CYS A 121 -2.08 -6.94 -6.85
C CYS A 121 -2.18 -6.82 -8.37
N ALA A 122 -1.89 -7.92 -9.05
CA ALA A 122 -2.08 -8.12 -10.48
C ALA A 122 -2.88 -9.41 -10.71
N LYS A 123 -3.37 -9.59 -11.93
CA LYS A 123 -4.19 -10.75 -12.30
C LYS A 123 -3.64 -11.40 -13.57
N ILE A 124 -3.55 -12.73 -13.57
CA ILE A 124 -3.22 -13.50 -14.77
C ILE A 124 -4.45 -13.54 -15.68
N LEU A 125 -4.33 -13.11 -16.93
CA LEU A 125 -5.45 -13.04 -17.88
C LEU A 125 -5.48 -14.22 -18.85
N LYS A 126 -4.32 -14.69 -19.30
CA LYS A 126 -4.20 -15.80 -20.26
C LYS A 126 -3.37 -16.91 -19.67
N GLU A 127 -3.62 -18.14 -20.11
CA GLU A 127 -2.86 -19.31 -19.69
C GLU A 127 -1.38 -19.16 -20.02
N PRO A 128 -0.52 -19.74 -19.16
CA PRO A 128 0.92 -19.72 -19.37
C PRO A 128 1.42 -20.72 -20.44
N SER A 129 0.53 -21.26 -21.28
CA SER A 129 0.87 -22.27 -22.30
C SER A 129 1.78 -21.73 -23.41
N SER A 130 1.81 -20.40 -23.62
CA SER A 130 2.83 -19.77 -24.45
C SER A 130 4.05 -19.43 -23.60
N SER A 131 5.26 -19.32 -24.20
CA SER A 131 6.49 -18.89 -23.52
C SER A 131 6.33 -17.61 -22.68
N LYS A 132 5.23 -16.85 -22.84
CA LYS A 132 4.88 -15.68 -22.07
C LYS A 132 3.46 -15.76 -21.50
N CYS A 133 3.25 -15.14 -20.34
CA CYS A 133 1.98 -14.97 -19.68
C CYS A 133 1.50 -13.53 -19.85
N LEU A 134 0.21 -13.34 -20.10
CA LEU A 134 -0.42 -12.02 -20.12
C LEU A 134 -0.94 -11.67 -18.73
N ILE A 135 -0.40 -10.60 -18.14
CA ILE A 135 -0.74 -10.15 -16.79
C ILE A 135 -1.32 -8.74 -16.85
N ARG A 136 -2.42 -8.51 -16.13
CA ARG A 136 -2.97 -7.17 -15.88
C ARG A 136 -2.31 -6.57 -14.65
N LEU A 137 -1.58 -5.47 -14.84
CA LEU A 137 -0.89 -4.74 -13.77
C LEU A 137 -1.86 -3.82 -13.00
N PRO A 138 -1.53 -3.40 -11.77
CA PRO A 138 -2.32 -2.42 -11.02
C PRO A 138 -2.38 -1.04 -11.72
N SER A 139 -1.48 -0.75 -12.67
CA SER A 139 -1.57 0.44 -13.53
C SER A 139 -2.72 0.37 -14.54
N GLY A 140 -3.41 -0.77 -14.64
CA GLY A 140 -4.42 -1.05 -15.66
C GLY A 140 -3.85 -1.52 -16.99
N SER A 141 -2.53 -1.46 -17.18
CA SER A 141 -1.86 -1.91 -18.40
C SER A 141 -1.67 -3.42 -18.40
N GLU A 142 -1.81 -4.04 -19.56
CA GLU A 142 -1.49 -5.45 -19.78
C GLU A 142 -0.03 -5.60 -20.20
N LYS A 143 0.66 -6.61 -19.66
CA LYS A 143 2.07 -6.86 -19.95
C LYS A 143 2.33 -8.35 -20.14
N TRP A 144 3.11 -8.66 -21.17
CA TRP A 144 3.66 -9.99 -21.39
C TRP A 144 4.91 -10.20 -20.52
N VAL A 145 4.93 -11.30 -19.76
CA VAL A 145 6.04 -11.71 -18.89
C VAL A 145 6.42 -13.14 -19.23
N ASP A 146 7.70 -13.51 -19.18
CA ASP A 146 8.15 -14.89 -19.43
C ASP A 146 7.47 -15.87 -18.45
N SER A 147 7.03 -17.04 -18.92
CA SER A 147 6.35 -18.05 -18.08
C SER A 147 7.25 -18.60 -16.96
N ARG A 148 8.57 -18.53 -17.13
CA ARG A 148 9.55 -18.94 -16.13
C ARG A 148 9.71 -17.95 -14.98
N CYS A 149 9.23 -16.71 -15.13
CA CYS A 149 9.25 -15.72 -14.06
C CYS A 149 8.43 -16.21 -12.87
N ARG A 150 8.90 -15.89 -11.66
CA ARG A 150 8.19 -16.22 -10.42
C ARG A 150 7.26 -15.11 -9.99
N ALA A 151 6.20 -15.48 -9.30
CA ALA A 151 5.29 -14.57 -8.61
C ALA A 151 4.78 -15.21 -7.32
N SER A 152 4.24 -14.39 -6.42
CA SER A 152 3.61 -14.83 -5.18
C SER A 152 2.10 -14.68 -5.25
N ILE A 153 1.37 -15.66 -4.73
CA ILE A 153 -0.10 -15.68 -4.76
C ILE A 153 -0.65 -14.73 -3.70
N GLY A 154 -1.67 -13.95 -4.06
CA GLY A 154 -2.39 -13.03 -3.19
C GLY A 154 -2.07 -11.56 -3.43
N VAL A 155 -2.45 -10.74 -2.44
CA VAL A 155 -2.29 -9.28 -2.45
C VAL A 155 -1.15 -8.90 -1.49
N VAL A 156 -0.41 -7.84 -1.78
CA VAL A 156 0.57 -7.30 -0.83
C VAL A 156 -0.16 -6.85 0.43
N SER A 157 0.42 -7.15 1.60
CA SER A 157 -0.12 -6.74 2.90
C SER A 157 -0.38 -5.22 3.02
N ASN A 158 -1.18 -4.84 4.02
CA ASN A 158 -1.49 -3.46 4.40
C ASN A 158 -2.25 -2.64 3.32
N PRO A 159 -3.49 -3.02 2.96
CA PRO A 159 -4.29 -2.26 1.99
C PRO A 159 -4.73 -0.87 2.51
N SER A 160 -4.79 -0.68 3.83
CA SER A 160 -5.19 0.60 4.44
C SER A 160 -4.13 1.71 4.30
N HIS A 161 -2.91 1.37 3.86
CA HIS A 161 -1.82 2.34 3.70
C HIS A 161 -2.21 3.53 2.81
N GLY A 162 -2.98 3.29 1.73
CA GLY A 162 -3.42 4.35 0.82
C GLY A 162 -4.46 5.31 1.41
N ALA A 163 -5.24 4.86 2.40
CA ALA A 163 -6.26 5.67 3.05
C ALA A 163 -5.71 6.56 4.18
N LYS A 164 -4.47 6.32 4.62
CA LYS A 164 -3.84 7.04 5.74
C LYS A 164 -3.52 8.49 5.36
N LYS A 165 -4.22 9.45 5.98
CA LYS A 165 -3.96 10.90 5.82
C LYS A 165 -2.93 11.40 6.83
N LEU A 166 -1.98 12.22 6.37
CA LEU A 166 -1.05 12.94 7.24
C LEU A 166 -1.76 14.15 7.87
N ARG A 167 -1.65 14.32 9.19
CA ARG A 167 -2.40 15.35 9.95
C ARG A 167 -1.57 16.60 10.29
N LYS A 168 -0.25 16.52 10.24
CA LYS A 168 0.66 17.66 10.50
C LYS A 168 1.82 17.68 9.52
N ALA A 169 2.34 18.87 9.24
CA ALA A 169 3.49 19.06 8.33
C ALA A 169 4.71 18.23 8.75
N GLY A 170 4.97 18.11 10.06
CA GLY A 170 6.09 17.33 10.61
C GLY A 170 6.06 15.83 10.25
N GLN A 171 4.89 15.23 10.06
CA GLN A 171 4.81 13.82 9.65
C GLN A 171 5.39 13.59 8.25
N SER A 172 5.23 14.55 7.35
CA SER A 172 5.88 14.50 6.02
C SER A 172 7.40 14.53 6.14
N ARG A 173 7.93 15.30 7.11
CA ARG A 173 9.37 15.39 7.39
C ARG A 173 9.92 14.09 7.98
N TRP A 174 9.18 13.41 8.85
CA TRP A 174 9.57 12.10 9.38
C TRP A 174 9.69 11.02 8.29
N LEU A 175 8.91 11.15 7.20
CA LEU A 175 9.02 10.31 6.01
C LEU A 175 10.17 10.70 5.06
N GLY A 176 11.03 11.65 5.46
CA GLY A 176 12.16 12.13 4.65
C GLY A 176 11.80 13.09 3.52
N ARG A 177 10.54 13.54 3.41
CA ARG A 177 10.13 14.49 2.37
C ARG A 177 10.48 15.92 2.78
N ARG A 178 11.16 16.67 1.90
CA ARG A 178 11.46 18.11 2.08
C ARG A 178 10.32 18.97 1.54
N PRO A 179 10.10 20.18 2.06
CA PRO A 179 9.14 21.11 1.48
C PRO A 179 9.53 21.43 0.03
N THR A 180 8.55 21.41 -0.88
CA THR A 180 8.73 21.75 -2.29
C THR A 180 8.11 23.12 -2.58
N VAL A 181 8.83 23.97 -3.31
CA VAL A 181 8.37 25.31 -3.69
C VAL A 181 7.70 25.24 -5.07
N ARG A 182 6.56 25.94 -5.23
CA ARG A 182 5.84 26.01 -6.51
C ARG A 182 6.57 26.97 -7.46
N GLY A 183 6.59 26.66 -8.76
CA GLY A 183 7.25 27.50 -9.77
C GLY A 183 6.76 28.95 -9.84
N VAL A 184 5.48 29.20 -9.53
CA VAL A 184 4.89 30.57 -9.50
C VAL A 184 5.47 31.44 -8.38
N ALA A 185 6.04 30.83 -7.33
CA ALA A 185 6.68 31.56 -6.24
C ALA A 185 8.16 31.87 -6.52
N MET A 186 8.67 31.49 -7.68
CA MET A 186 10.07 31.65 -8.06
C MET A 186 10.25 32.81 -9.05
N ASN A 187 11.50 33.18 -9.32
CA ASN A 187 11.83 34.20 -10.31
C ASN A 187 11.82 33.60 -11.74
N PRO A 188 11.69 34.42 -12.80
CA PRO A 188 11.72 33.95 -14.19
C PRO A 188 12.97 33.15 -14.56
N VAL A 189 14.09 33.40 -13.88
CA VAL A 189 15.37 32.68 -14.06
C VAL A 189 15.31 31.23 -13.55
N ASP A 190 14.52 30.97 -12.52
CA ASP A 190 14.50 29.67 -11.83
C ASP A 190 13.45 28.72 -12.42
N HIS A 191 12.33 29.26 -12.90
CA HIS A 191 11.21 28.46 -13.40
C HIS A 191 10.49 29.13 -14.57
N PRO A 192 10.03 28.37 -15.58
CA PRO A 192 9.20 28.89 -16.67
C PRO A 192 7.86 29.53 -16.28
N HIS A 193 7.50 29.49 -15.00
CA HIS A 193 6.29 30.11 -14.45
C HIS A 193 6.62 31.22 -13.43
N GLY A 194 7.91 31.52 -13.27
CA GLY A 194 8.37 32.49 -12.30
C GLY A 194 8.14 33.92 -12.78
N GLY A 195 8.06 34.83 -11.81
CA GLY A 195 7.83 36.26 -12.02
C GLY A 195 6.40 36.66 -12.37
N GLY A 196 6.29 37.88 -12.89
CA GLY A 196 5.03 38.64 -12.95
C GLY A 196 4.75 39.40 -11.65
N GLU A 197 3.90 40.41 -11.75
CA GLU A 197 3.43 41.17 -10.59
C GLU A 197 2.26 40.42 -9.91
N GLY A 198 2.43 40.08 -8.63
CA GLY A 198 1.43 39.33 -7.87
C GLY A 198 1.26 37.87 -8.34
N ARG A 199 0.07 37.30 -8.14
CA ARG A 199 -0.22 35.90 -8.51
C ARG A 199 -0.53 35.80 -10.01
N SER A 200 0.41 35.25 -10.79
CA SER A 200 0.22 34.96 -12.21
C SER A 200 -0.18 33.49 -12.46
N LYS A 201 -1.09 33.25 -13.42
CA LYS A 201 -1.56 31.88 -13.77
C LYS A 201 -0.61 31.15 -14.73
N SER A 202 0.15 31.92 -15.50
CA SER A 202 1.15 31.51 -16.48
C SER A 202 1.85 32.80 -16.85
N SER A 203 3.15 32.95 -16.55
CA SER A 203 3.85 34.20 -16.80
C SER A 203 3.98 34.45 -18.31
N GLY A 204 3.02 35.20 -18.88
CA GLY A 204 3.05 35.74 -20.25
C GLY A 204 1.69 35.78 -20.96
N ALA A 205 1.56 36.71 -21.93
CA ALA A 205 0.38 36.94 -22.78
C ALA A 205 -0.03 35.74 -23.68
N TRP A 206 0.84 34.72 -23.78
CA TRP A 206 0.66 33.56 -24.67
C TRP A 206 0.40 32.24 -23.90
N GLY A 207 -0.25 32.32 -22.74
CA GLY A 207 -0.87 31.19 -22.03
C GLY A 207 -0.13 29.85 -22.13
N ARG A 208 1.10 29.76 -21.60
CA ARG A 208 1.87 28.52 -21.67
C ARG A 208 1.23 27.43 -20.81
N THR A 209 1.13 26.21 -21.35
CA THR A 209 0.74 25.00 -20.60
C THR A 209 1.66 24.82 -19.39
N SER A 210 1.15 24.25 -18.28
CA SER A 210 1.99 24.02 -17.10
C SER A 210 3.23 23.18 -17.43
N GLN A 211 4.42 23.76 -17.23
CA GLN A 211 5.72 23.15 -17.52
C GLN A 211 6.46 22.72 -16.24
N THR A 212 7.41 21.80 -16.43
CA THR A 212 8.47 21.46 -15.47
C THR A 212 9.50 22.60 -15.37
N PRO A 213 10.38 22.61 -14.36
CA PRO A 213 11.52 23.54 -14.29
C PRO A 213 12.41 23.49 -15.55
N TRP A 214 12.45 22.36 -16.26
CA TRP A 214 13.19 22.17 -17.50
C TRP A 214 12.39 22.48 -18.77
N GLY A 215 11.25 23.16 -18.67
CA GLY A 215 10.45 23.59 -19.83
C GLY A 215 9.60 22.50 -20.51
N LYS A 216 9.69 21.23 -20.07
CA LYS A 216 8.83 20.16 -20.61
C LYS A 216 7.39 20.31 -20.09
N PRO A 217 6.36 20.14 -20.93
CA PRO A 217 4.97 20.24 -20.49
C PRO A 217 4.55 19.07 -19.60
N CYS A 218 3.74 19.35 -18.57
CA CYS A 218 3.29 18.37 -17.56
C CYS A 218 1.83 17.93 -17.72
N LYS A 219 1.04 18.67 -18.50
CA LYS A 219 -0.41 18.47 -18.69
C LYS A 219 -0.71 18.16 -20.16
N SER A 220 -1.98 17.97 -20.50
CA SER A 220 -2.44 17.65 -21.86
C SER A 220 -1.92 16.30 -22.40
N GLY A 221 -1.76 15.31 -21.51
CA GLY A 221 -1.33 13.98 -21.92
C GLY A 221 0.08 13.95 -22.53
N TYR A 222 0.96 14.90 -22.18
CA TYR A 222 2.34 14.88 -22.66
C TYR A 222 3.00 13.54 -22.33
N LYS A 223 3.44 12.88 -23.40
CA LYS A 223 3.76 11.48 -23.43
C LYS A 223 5.27 11.34 -23.27
N THR A 224 5.78 11.14 -22.04
CA THR A 224 7.22 11.02 -21.76
C THR A 224 7.81 9.67 -22.18
N GLY A 225 9.09 9.66 -22.58
CA GLY A 225 9.85 8.47 -22.98
C GLY A 225 9.98 8.31 -24.51
N PRO A 226 10.92 7.48 -24.98
CA PRO A 226 11.23 7.34 -26.41
C PRO A 226 10.03 6.76 -27.17
N LEU A 227 9.68 7.38 -28.32
CA LEU A 227 8.54 6.95 -29.16
C LEU A 227 8.68 5.49 -29.60
N LYS A 228 9.90 5.05 -29.93
CA LYS A 228 10.21 3.68 -30.40
C LYS A 228 9.78 2.58 -29.43
N ARG A 229 9.70 2.87 -28.13
CA ARG A 229 9.36 1.86 -27.10
C ARG A 229 7.85 1.77 -26.80
N ARG A 230 7.03 2.57 -27.47
CA ARG A 230 5.64 2.84 -27.08
C ARG A 230 4.63 2.60 -28.18
N LYS A 231 5.06 2.81 -29.43
CA LYS A 231 4.42 2.24 -30.61
C LYS A 231 4.78 0.76 -30.68
#